data_AF-A0A4Q4ZZM4-F1
#
_entry.id   AF-A0A4Q4ZZM4-F1
#
_cell.length_a   1.000
_cell.length_b   1.000
_cell.length_c   1.000
_cell.angle_alpha   90.00
_cell.angle_beta   90.00
_cell.angle_gamma   90.00
#
_symmetry.space_group_name_H-M   'P 1'
#
loop_
_entity.id
_entity.type
_entity.pdbx_description
1 polymer ?
#
loop_
_entity_poly.entity_id
_entity_poly.type
_entity_poly.pdbx_seq_one_letter_code
_entity_poly.pdbx_strand_id
1 'polypeptide(L)'
;MLAALASATMPNVAVVGVRDSEQKNETDQAAGIDQAVVQDVHGNFYNVYATNMPQGKKRLAGRVRAARVVDQSRELAGLGFSTDHVVAFDPANNDPDEAAVLVTTHPDGVARSLDLLTLGDCASIGTAIGAIHRLRPSFLVNAKYPAFTTGQIHAQLTAWIRRLRQAGHVPQEITDSWAHILETEGLWSFATCPVHGGFSDGDFIFSGSTITTITNWQEMQINDPARDLAWIFSKLDETHRNAVISAYGRILGNRLDDLIMLRANLWVQMDQVGDFIQALNQGDNARIMQFKAQVDRLAHQLGTTMHRRRDDVSEGGTGKPPSTVTVNTLLREDQQRRDTPSSTAAAAVRFDSFDQTADRDTTNEHAVHAVTDDRTNSHSIDAIGVIDADDTASHQYAASAASSETMVIGIDERTDTDVTGEAAVSLTSTPSTDTQAAQSGPADAKTMLIPLLEREERAMRDARAGLNGTHPHTSSSEIAATPDDVTQS
;
A
#
# COMPACT_ATOMS: atom_id res chain seq x y z
N MET A 1 -1.85 -30.64 -1.43
CA MET A 1 -1.13 -30.05 -2.58
C MET A 1 0.18 -29.41 -2.14
N LEU A 2 0.17 -28.40 -1.26
CA LEU A 2 1.37 -27.66 -0.84
C LEU A 2 2.51 -28.54 -0.28
N ALA A 3 2.20 -29.60 0.46
CA ALA A 3 3.21 -30.57 0.94
C ALA A 3 4.01 -31.26 -0.18
N ALA A 4 3.32 -31.60 -1.27
CA ALA A 4 3.92 -32.24 -2.43
C ALA A 4 4.81 -31.26 -3.20
N LEU A 5 4.33 -30.01 -3.38
CA LEU A 5 5.11 -28.92 -3.96
C LEU A 5 6.37 -28.61 -3.13
N ALA A 6 6.25 -28.60 -1.80
CA ALA A 6 7.37 -28.44 -0.89
C ALA A 6 8.41 -29.56 -1.07
N SER A 7 7.96 -30.82 -1.17
CA SER A 7 8.83 -31.97 -1.38
C SER A 7 9.53 -31.93 -2.75
N ALA A 8 8.85 -31.45 -3.79
CA ALA A 8 9.44 -31.27 -5.12
C ALA A 8 10.49 -30.15 -5.14
N THR A 9 10.20 -29.04 -4.44
CA THR A 9 11.07 -27.85 -4.37
C THR A 9 12.27 -28.07 -3.44
N MET A 10 12.12 -28.93 -2.43
CA MET A 10 13.17 -29.29 -1.46
C MET A 10 13.38 -30.81 -1.43
N PRO A 11 14.00 -31.41 -2.47
CA PRO A 11 14.09 -32.87 -2.62
C PRO A 11 14.89 -33.57 -1.51
N ASN A 12 15.75 -32.83 -0.81
CA ASN A 12 16.57 -33.34 0.29
C ASN A 12 15.92 -33.16 1.68
N VAL A 13 14.71 -32.58 1.75
CA VAL A 13 13.99 -32.34 3.01
C VAL A 13 12.80 -33.28 3.09
N ALA A 14 12.85 -34.24 4.01
CA ALA A 14 11.76 -35.16 4.24
C ALA A 14 10.63 -34.49 5.04
N VAL A 15 9.50 -34.23 4.38
CA VAL A 15 8.30 -33.63 4.97
C VAL A 15 7.54 -34.64 5.81
N VAL A 16 7.29 -34.32 7.09
CA VAL A 16 6.54 -35.18 8.03
C VAL A 16 5.24 -34.57 8.53
N GLY A 17 5.06 -33.26 8.38
CA GLY A 17 3.89 -32.54 8.89
C GLY A 17 3.53 -31.33 8.03
N VAL A 18 2.24 -31.02 8.00
CA VAL A 18 1.68 -29.87 7.27
C VAL A 18 0.55 -29.30 8.08
N ARG A 19 0.50 -27.97 8.21
CA ARG A 19 -0.58 -27.27 8.91
C ARG A 19 -0.86 -25.92 8.26
N ASP A 20 -2.01 -25.34 8.61
CA ASP A 20 -2.33 -23.97 8.27
C ASP A 20 -1.34 -23.00 8.94
N SER A 21 -1.07 -21.90 8.25
CA SER A 21 -0.22 -20.83 8.79
C SER A 21 -1.02 -19.85 9.65
N GLU A 22 -0.39 -19.48 10.75
CA GLU A 22 -0.69 -18.41 11.69
C GLU A 22 -0.07 -17.07 11.25
N GLN A 23 0.63 -17.07 10.12
CA GLN A 23 1.35 -15.94 9.54
C GLN A 23 0.77 -15.55 8.18
N LYS A 24 -0.56 -15.57 8.09
CA LYS A 24 -1.29 -15.20 6.87
C LYS A 24 -1.04 -13.73 6.55
N ASN A 25 -0.84 -13.45 5.26
CA ASN A 25 -0.65 -12.10 4.76
C ASN A 25 -1.78 -11.70 3.79
N GLU A 26 -2.34 -10.50 3.98
CA GLU A 26 -3.46 -10.00 3.17
C GLU A 26 -3.07 -9.79 1.70
N THR A 27 -1.88 -9.23 1.47
CA THR A 27 -1.40 -8.92 0.11
C THR A 27 -0.97 -10.16 -0.68
N ASP A 28 -0.51 -11.21 0.01
CA ASP A 28 -0.28 -12.53 -0.61
C ASP A 28 -1.62 -13.19 -1.01
N GLN A 29 -2.62 -13.17 -0.12
CA GLN A 29 -3.95 -13.69 -0.41
C GLN A 29 -4.60 -12.96 -1.59
N ALA A 30 -4.51 -11.63 -1.62
CA ALA A 30 -5.01 -10.82 -2.74
C ALA A 30 -4.32 -11.15 -4.07
N ALA A 31 -3.07 -11.61 -4.03
CA ALA A 31 -2.32 -12.07 -5.18
C ALA A 31 -2.64 -13.53 -5.59
N GLY A 32 -3.53 -14.22 -4.87
CA GLY A 32 -3.88 -15.62 -5.10
C GLY A 32 -2.75 -16.58 -4.72
N ILE A 33 -2.01 -16.27 -3.65
CA ILE A 33 -0.96 -17.11 -3.10
C ILE A 33 -1.52 -17.93 -1.95
N ASP A 34 -1.43 -19.25 -2.07
CA ASP A 34 -1.73 -20.20 -1.00
C ASP A 34 -0.51 -20.35 -0.09
N GLN A 35 -0.73 -20.51 1.23
CA GLN A 35 0.33 -20.66 2.22
C GLN A 35 0.06 -21.84 3.16
N ALA A 36 1.10 -22.60 3.47
CA ALA A 36 1.09 -23.61 4.54
C ALA A 36 2.43 -23.66 5.28
N VAL A 37 2.41 -24.23 6.49
CA VAL A 37 3.62 -24.53 7.25
C VAL A 37 3.92 -26.01 7.12
N VAL A 38 5.17 -26.32 6.76
CA VAL A 38 5.67 -27.68 6.59
C VAL A 38 6.73 -27.96 7.64
N GLN A 39 6.67 -29.16 8.23
CA GLN A 39 7.65 -29.64 9.20
C GLN A 39 8.51 -30.74 8.58
N ASP A 40 9.83 -30.69 8.80
CA ASP A 40 10.75 -31.77 8.42
C ASP A 40 10.96 -32.80 9.55
N VAL A 41 11.63 -33.92 9.22
CA VAL A 41 11.99 -34.99 10.16
C VAL A 41 12.84 -34.53 11.35
N HIS A 42 13.56 -33.41 11.23
CA HIS A 42 14.40 -32.85 12.29
C HIS A 42 13.62 -31.87 13.18
N GLY A 43 12.36 -31.60 12.84
CA GLY A 43 11.48 -30.69 13.58
C GLY A 43 11.56 -29.24 13.11
N ASN A 44 12.29 -28.91 12.05
CA ASN A 44 12.33 -27.56 11.52
C ASN A 44 11.03 -27.24 10.78
N PHE A 45 10.61 -25.97 10.85
CA PHE A 45 9.42 -25.47 10.19
C PHE A 45 9.76 -24.55 9.02
N TYR A 46 8.99 -24.68 7.95
CA TYR A 46 9.13 -23.87 6.73
C TYR A 46 7.77 -23.32 6.31
N ASN A 47 7.75 -22.06 5.88
CA ASN A 47 6.60 -21.49 5.18
C ASN A 47 6.70 -21.83 3.70
N VAL A 48 5.65 -22.41 3.14
CA VAL A 48 5.53 -22.76 1.72
C VAL A 48 4.43 -21.91 1.11
N TYR A 49 4.80 -21.12 0.10
CA TYR A 49 3.91 -20.28 -0.67
C TYR A 49 3.81 -20.80 -2.09
N ALA A 50 2.61 -20.94 -2.64
CA ALA A 50 2.44 -21.37 -4.02
C ALA A 50 1.33 -20.63 -4.75
N THR A 51 1.48 -20.45 -6.06
CA THR A 51 0.46 -19.83 -6.91
C THR A 51 0.68 -20.16 -8.38
N ASN A 52 -0.40 -20.35 -9.13
CA ASN A 52 -0.38 -20.40 -10.59
C ASN A 52 -0.80 -19.05 -11.22
N MET A 53 -1.22 -18.07 -10.41
CA MET A 53 -1.70 -16.78 -10.92
C MET A 53 -0.53 -15.88 -11.35
N PRO A 54 -0.57 -15.24 -12.54
CA PRO A 54 0.54 -14.39 -13.01
C PRO A 54 0.96 -13.29 -12.01
N GLN A 55 -0.01 -12.65 -11.35
CA GLN A 55 0.25 -11.64 -10.33
C GLN A 55 0.96 -12.22 -9.10
N GLY A 56 0.57 -13.43 -8.66
CA GLY A 56 1.19 -14.14 -7.56
C GLY A 56 2.62 -14.56 -7.89
N LYS A 57 2.85 -15.09 -9.10
CA LYS A 57 4.19 -15.46 -9.59
C LYS A 57 5.14 -14.27 -9.55
N LYS A 58 4.70 -13.12 -10.08
CA LYS A 58 5.46 -11.85 -10.04
C LYS A 58 5.78 -11.44 -8.60
N ARG A 59 4.81 -11.54 -7.69
CA ARG A 59 4.96 -11.19 -6.29
C ARG A 59 5.96 -12.11 -5.56
N LEU A 60 5.88 -13.43 -5.74
CA LEU A 60 6.84 -14.37 -5.14
C LEU A 60 8.27 -14.10 -5.63
N ALA A 61 8.46 -13.85 -6.94
CA ALA A 61 9.76 -13.47 -7.48
C ALA A 61 10.30 -12.17 -6.85
N GLY A 62 9.42 -11.18 -6.64
CA GLY A 62 9.75 -9.94 -5.92
C GLY A 62 10.20 -10.20 -4.48
N ARG A 63 9.45 -11.03 -3.73
CA ARG A 63 9.79 -11.45 -2.36
C ARG A 63 11.16 -12.12 -2.30
N VAL A 64 11.44 -13.05 -3.22
CA VAL A 64 12.75 -13.74 -3.29
C VAL A 64 13.89 -12.76 -3.54
N ARG A 65 13.72 -11.84 -4.49
CA ARG A 65 14.72 -10.79 -4.75
C ARG A 65 14.97 -9.94 -3.50
N ALA A 66 13.90 -9.51 -2.84
CA ALA A 66 13.99 -8.66 -1.66
C ALA A 66 14.69 -9.36 -0.49
N ALA A 67 14.25 -10.58 -0.17
CA ALA A 67 14.82 -11.39 0.89
C ALA A 67 16.34 -11.60 0.68
N ARG A 68 16.77 -11.91 -0.54
CA ARG A 68 18.21 -12.07 -0.86
C ARG A 68 19.00 -10.77 -0.65
N VAL A 69 18.44 -9.62 -1.02
CA VAL A 69 19.10 -8.31 -0.85
C VAL A 69 19.21 -7.95 0.63
N VAL A 70 18.15 -8.23 1.39
CA VAL A 70 18.08 -7.98 2.82
C VAL A 70 19.03 -8.89 3.59
N ASP A 71 19.04 -10.20 3.30
CA ASP A 71 19.87 -11.21 3.96
C ASP A 71 21.38 -10.97 3.75
N GLN A 72 21.76 -10.45 2.58
CA GLN A 72 23.15 -10.06 2.28
C GLN A 72 23.56 -8.72 2.91
N SER A 73 22.60 -7.93 3.39
CA SER A 73 22.85 -6.59 3.90
C SER A 73 23.22 -6.62 5.38
N ARG A 74 24.47 -6.25 5.68
CA ARG A 74 24.92 -6.04 7.07
C ARG A 74 24.22 -4.87 7.77
N GLU A 75 23.55 -3.99 7.04
CA GLU A 75 22.83 -2.85 7.64
C GLU A 75 21.62 -3.33 8.46
N LEU A 76 21.00 -4.44 8.07
CA LEU A 76 19.89 -5.02 8.82
C LEU A 76 20.37 -5.92 9.97
N ALA A 77 21.66 -6.29 9.99
CA ALA A 77 22.23 -7.03 11.11
C ALA A 77 22.22 -6.15 12.37
N GLY A 78 21.49 -6.60 13.39
CA GLY A 78 21.31 -5.86 14.64
C GLY A 78 20.03 -5.03 14.71
N LEU A 79 19.16 -5.07 13.70
CA LEU A 79 17.76 -4.75 13.90
C LEU A 79 17.19 -5.76 14.92
N GLY A 80 16.40 -5.28 15.88
CA GLY A 80 15.82 -6.13 16.94
C GLY A 80 14.77 -7.14 16.45
N PHE A 81 14.74 -7.42 15.15
CA PHE A 81 13.85 -8.34 14.45
C PHE A 81 14.59 -8.98 13.27
N SER A 82 14.16 -10.17 12.88
CA SER A 82 14.66 -10.90 11.71
C SER A 82 13.88 -10.55 10.44
N THR A 83 14.29 -11.10 9.29
CA THR A 83 13.62 -10.92 7.99
C THR A 83 13.34 -12.26 7.32
N ASP A 84 12.65 -12.24 6.17
CA ASP A 84 12.41 -13.46 5.39
C ASP A 84 13.75 -14.11 4.96
N HIS A 85 13.95 -15.39 5.27
CA HIS A 85 15.08 -16.17 4.75
C HIS A 85 14.59 -17.23 3.76
N VAL A 86 15.02 -17.10 2.50
CA VAL A 86 14.63 -18.00 1.41
C VAL A 86 15.43 -19.29 1.50
N VAL A 87 14.74 -20.42 1.59
CA VAL A 87 15.33 -21.76 1.57
C VAL A 87 15.37 -22.29 0.15
N ALA A 88 14.27 -22.17 -0.59
CA ALA A 88 14.18 -22.62 -1.97
C ALA A 88 13.15 -21.78 -2.74
N PHE A 89 13.33 -21.71 -4.06
CA PHE A 89 12.39 -21.02 -4.94
C PHE A 89 12.36 -21.70 -6.30
N ASP A 90 11.18 -22.12 -6.73
CA ASP A 90 10.89 -22.56 -8.08
C ASP A 90 10.00 -21.52 -8.78
N PRO A 91 10.51 -20.82 -9.81
CA PRO A 91 9.73 -19.83 -10.55
C PRO A 91 8.71 -20.44 -11.53
N ALA A 92 8.64 -21.78 -11.65
CA ALA A 92 7.82 -22.50 -12.62
C ALA A 92 8.18 -22.20 -14.09
N ASN A 93 9.47 -22.25 -14.42
CA ASN A 93 10.12 -22.22 -15.76
C ASN A 93 9.33 -21.67 -16.98
N ASN A 94 8.61 -20.56 -16.83
CA ASN A 94 7.71 -19.95 -17.81
C ASN A 94 6.48 -20.77 -18.23
N ASP A 95 6.18 -21.88 -17.53
CA ASP A 95 4.92 -22.58 -17.76
C ASP A 95 3.78 -21.80 -17.07
N PRO A 96 2.76 -21.35 -17.81
CA PRO A 96 1.64 -20.61 -17.23
C PRO A 96 0.82 -21.46 -16.25
N ASP A 97 0.73 -22.78 -16.46
CA ASP A 97 -0.11 -23.70 -15.70
C ASP A 97 0.60 -24.30 -14.48
N GLU A 98 1.94 -24.29 -14.47
CA GLU A 98 2.73 -24.74 -13.32
C GLU A 98 2.75 -23.68 -12.20
N ALA A 99 2.66 -24.12 -10.94
CA ALA A 99 2.67 -23.21 -9.81
C ALA A 99 4.10 -22.79 -9.44
N ALA A 100 4.35 -21.49 -9.31
CA ALA A 100 5.59 -21.02 -8.70
C ALA A 100 5.53 -21.31 -7.20
N VAL A 101 6.66 -21.74 -6.61
CA VAL A 101 6.75 -22.16 -5.21
C VAL A 101 7.91 -21.42 -4.54
N LEU A 102 7.61 -20.73 -3.45
CA LEU A 102 8.60 -20.13 -2.56
C LEU A 102 8.58 -20.87 -1.23
N VAL A 103 9.76 -21.31 -0.77
CA VAL A 103 9.95 -21.85 0.57
C VAL A 103 10.88 -20.96 1.38
N THR A 104 10.46 -20.60 2.58
CA THR A 104 11.24 -19.79 3.54
C THR A 104 11.30 -20.50 4.89
N THR A 105 12.28 -20.16 5.72
CA THR A 105 12.28 -20.57 7.13
C THR A 105 11.04 -20.01 7.82
N HIS A 106 10.36 -20.81 8.64
CA HIS A 106 9.23 -20.31 9.42
C HIS A 106 9.73 -19.56 10.67
N PRO A 107 9.54 -18.24 10.79
CA PRO A 107 9.95 -17.50 11.98
C PRO A 107 9.07 -17.86 13.18
N ASP A 108 9.60 -17.71 14.39
CA ASP A 108 8.82 -17.86 15.61
C ASP A 108 7.83 -16.70 15.78
N GLY A 109 6.57 -17.03 16.06
CA GLY A 109 5.52 -16.06 16.37
C GLY A 109 4.33 -16.12 15.42
N VAL A 110 3.42 -15.16 15.59
CA VAL A 110 2.13 -15.09 14.89
C VAL A 110 1.97 -13.75 14.19
N ALA A 111 1.29 -13.72 13.04
CA ALA A 111 0.82 -12.46 12.47
C ALA A 111 -0.35 -11.91 13.31
N ARG A 112 -0.40 -10.58 13.45
CA ARG A 112 -1.52 -9.87 14.07
C ARG A 112 -2.11 -8.91 13.07
N SER A 113 -3.44 -8.85 13.01
CA SER A 113 -4.13 -7.83 12.20
C SER A 113 -3.78 -6.44 12.71
N LEU A 114 -3.53 -5.50 11.79
CA LEU A 114 -3.21 -4.12 12.13
C LEU A 114 -4.38 -3.41 12.82
N ASP A 115 -5.60 -3.91 12.64
CA ASP A 115 -6.81 -3.41 13.30
C ASP A 115 -6.95 -3.86 14.76
N LEU A 116 -6.17 -4.86 15.20
CA LEU A 116 -6.24 -5.49 16.52
C LEU A 116 -4.96 -5.30 17.34
N LEU A 117 -4.16 -4.29 17.00
CA LEU A 117 -2.94 -3.96 17.71
C LEU A 117 -3.24 -3.37 19.09
N THR A 118 -2.51 -3.83 20.09
CA THR A 118 -2.46 -3.22 21.43
C THR A 118 -1.53 -2.00 21.42
N LEU A 119 -1.60 -1.16 22.45
CA LEU A 119 -0.66 -0.04 22.62
C LEU A 119 0.81 -0.48 22.68
N GLY A 120 1.07 -1.67 23.25
CA GLY A 120 2.41 -2.25 23.29
C GLY A 120 2.93 -2.59 21.89
N ASP A 121 2.09 -3.20 21.06
CA ASP A 121 2.47 -3.52 19.67
C ASP A 121 2.71 -2.25 18.86
N CYS A 122 1.85 -1.25 18.99
CA CYS A 122 2.02 0.05 18.35
C CYS A 122 3.36 0.69 18.71
N ALA A 123 3.76 0.64 19.98
CA ALA A 123 5.07 1.13 20.42
C ALA A 123 6.23 0.31 19.84
N SER A 124 6.11 -1.02 19.79
CA SER A 124 7.10 -1.90 19.15
C SER A 124 7.23 -1.61 17.65
N ILE A 125 6.12 -1.41 16.94
CA ILE A 125 6.10 -1.08 15.51
C ILE A 125 6.74 0.29 15.26
N GLY A 126 6.37 1.32 16.02
CA GLY A 126 6.97 2.65 15.89
C GLY A 126 8.48 2.64 16.11
N THR A 127 8.95 1.81 17.06
CA THR A 127 10.38 1.58 17.29
C THR A 127 11.05 0.90 16.09
N ALA A 128 10.43 -0.15 15.54
CA ALA A 128 10.95 -0.88 14.39
C ALA A 128 11.03 0.00 13.13
N ILE A 129 9.97 0.75 12.82
CA ILE A 129 9.95 1.70 11.70
C ILE A 129 11.05 2.76 11.87
N GLY A 130 11.21 3.29 13.09
CA GLY A 130 12.29 4.23 13.39
C GLY A 130 13.68 3.64 13.15
N ALA A 131 13.89 2.36 13.43
CA ALA A 131 15.14 1.67 13.16
C ALA A 131 15.38 1.49 11.65
N ILE A 132 14.34 1.13 10.88
CA ILE A 132 14.39 1.01 9.41
C ILE A 132 14.80 2.34 8.77
N HIS A 133 14.16 3.44 9.16
CA HIS A 133 14.44 4.77 8.61
C HIS A 133 15.84 5.31 8.96
N ARG A 134 16.59 4.62 9.84
CA ARG A 134 17.97 4.96 10.21
C ARG A 134 19.01 4.11 9.47
N LEU A 135 18.60 3.12 8.69
CA LEU A 135 19.50 2.29 7.89
C LEU A 135 20.27 3.16 6.88
N ARG A 136 21.50 2.75 6.53
CA ARG A 136 22.21 3.40 5.43
C ARG A 136 21.68 2.90 4.10
N PRO A 137 21.45 3.79 3.11
CA PRO A 137 20.75 3.43 1.87
C PRO A 137 21.55 2.57 0.87
N SER A 138 22.83 2.30 1.13
CA SER A 138 23.74 1.72 0.13
C SER A 138 23.28 0.37 -0.42
N PHE A 139 22.68 -0.49 0.41
CA PHE A 139 22.20 -1.80 -0.01
C PHE A 139 21.05 -1.69 -1.04
N LEU A 140 20.17 -0.70 -0.90
CA LEU A 140 19.08 -0.44 -1.85
C LEU A 140 19.61 0.07 -3.19
N VAL A 141 20.55 1.03 -3.15
CA VAL A 141 21.17 1.58 -4.37
C VAL A 141 21.93 0.50 -5.13
N ASN A 142 22.70 -0.33 -4.42
CA ASN A 142 23.47 -1.42 -5.02
C ASN A 142 22.55 -2.46 -5.65
N ALA A 143 21.45 -2.80 -4.98
CA ALA A 143 20.44 -3.71 -5.48
C ALA A 143 19.50 -3.10 -6.54
N LYS A 144 19.70 -1.83 -6.93
CA LYS A 144 18.89 -1.11 -7.92
C LYS A 144 17.41 -0.98 -7.52
N TYR A 145 17.13 -0.83 -6.23
CA TYR A 145 15.82 -0.39 -5.79
C TYR A 145 15.60 1.11 -6.08
N PRO A 146 14.34 1.55 -6.24
CA PRO A 146 14.04 2.95 -6.50
C PRO A 146 14.62 3.87 -5.42
N ALA A 147 15.12 5.01 -5.87
CA ALA A 147 15.67 6.03 -4.98
C ALA A 147 15.19 7.41 -5.44
N PHE A 148 14.40 8.03 -4.59
CA PHE A 148 13.81 9.34 -4.85
C PHE A 148 14.40 10.38 -3.91
N THR A 149 14.66 11.56 -4.44
CA THR A 149 14.93 12.77 -3.67
C THR A 149 13.61 13.45 -3.31
N THR A 150 13.61 14.27 -2.28
CA THR A 150 12.43 15.04 -1.86
C THR A 150 11.87 15.91 -3.01
N GLY A 151 12.75 16.51 -3.82
CA GLY A 151 12.34 17.29 -5.00
C GLY A 151 11.66 16.46 -6.09
N GLN A 152 12.13 15.22 -6.32
CA GLN A 152 11.48 14.30 -7.26
C GLN A 152 10.10 13.87 -6.76
N ILE A 153 9.96 13.57 -5.48
CA ILE A 153 8.67 13.20 -4.87
C ILE A 153 7.68 14.35 -5.01
N HIS A 154 8.08 15.57 -4.65
CA HIS A 154 7.25 16.76 -4.82
C HIS A 154 6.82 16.93 -6.28
N ALA A 155 7.76 16.93 -7.23
CA ALA A 155 7.47 17.09 -8.65
C ALA A 155 6.51 16.00 -9.18
N GLN A 156 6.69 14.76 -8.75
CA GLN A 156 5.84 13.64 -9.13
C GLN A 156 4.40 13.83 -8.65
N LEU A 157 4.22 14.18 -7.37
CA LEU A 157 2.89 14.42 -6.79
C LEU A 157 2.21 15.63 -7.43
N THR A 158 2.93 16.73 -7.66
CA THR A 158 2.41 17.91 -8.37
C THR A 158 1.94 17.55 -9.78
N ALA A 159 2.79 16.85 -10.55
CA ALA A 159 2.45 16.45 -11.91
C ALA A 159 1.24 15.51 -11.94
N TRP A 160 1.12 14.64 -10.94
CA TRP A 160 0.03 13.69 -10.82
C TRP A 160 -1.31 14.34 -10.46
N ILE A 161 -1.34 15.25 -9.47
CA ILE A 161 -2.55 16.03 -9.14
C ILE A 161 -3.05 16.81 -10.36
N ARG A 162 -2.13 17.43 -11.12
CA ARG A 162 -2.47 18.14 -12.36
C ARG A 162 -3.12 17.22 -13.40
N ARG A 163 -2.63 15.98 -13.58
CA ARG A 163 -3.24 15.01 -14.52
C ARG A 163 -4.63 14.57 -14.07
N LEU A 164 -4.81 14.30 -12.78
CA LEU A 164 -6.14 13.94 -12.23
C LEU A 164 -7.16 15.05 -12.44
N ARG A 165 -6.74 16.30 -12.26
CA ARG A 165 -7.56 17.48 -12.53
C ARG A 165 -7.93 17.57 -14.01
N GLN A 166 -7.00 17.32 -14.92
CA GLN A 166 -7.26 17.31 -16.37
C GLN A 166 -8.19 16.19 -16.81
N ALA A 167 -8.06 15.00 -16.22
CA ALA A 167 -8.90 13.84 -16.52
C ALA A 167 -10.35 13.99 -16.01
N GLY A 168 -10.60 14.87 -15.04
CA GLY A 168 -11.94 15.15 -14.51
C GLY A 168 -12.59 13.99 -13.75
N HIS A 169 -11.81 12.96 -13.37
CA HIS A 169 -12.31 11.81 -12.60
C HIS A 169 -12.34 12.06 -11.09
N VAL A 170 -11.65 13.10 -10.61
CA VAL A 170 -11.61 13.51 -9.21
C VAL A 170 -12.20 14.93 -9.11
N PRO A 171 -13.16 15.19 -8.20
CA PRO A 171 -13.71 16.51 -7.93
C PRO A 171 -12.62 17.54 -7.66
N GLN A 172 -12.84 18.75 -8.15
CA GLN A 172 -11.84 19.81 -8.12
C GLN A 172 -11.46 20.16 -6.68
N GLU A 173 -12.42 20.14 -5.76
CA GLU A 173 -12.24 20.44 -4.33
C GLU A 173 -11.17 19.55 -3.68
N ILE A 174 -11.10 18.28 -4.09
CA ILE A 174 -10.12 17.33 -3.58
C ILE A 174 -8.74 17.64 -4.17
N THR A 175 -8.68 17.87 -5.49
CA THR A 175 -7.40 18.22 -6.14
C THR A 175 -6.86 19.58 -5.68
N ASP A 176 -7.72 20.54 -5.36
CA ASP A 176 -7.36 21.85 -4.79
C ASP A 176 -6.87 21.69 -3.35
N SER A 177 -7.54 20.85 -2.54
CA SER A 177 -7.09 20.51 -1.20
C SER A 177 -5.68 19.89 -1.20
N TRP A 178 -5.42 18.93 -2.09
CA TRP A 178 -4.08 18.34 -2.23
C TRP A 178 -3.04 19.37 -2.68
N ALA A 179 -3.36 20.22 -3.67
CA ALA A 179 -2.45 21.28 -4.11
C ALA A 179 -2.08 22.23 -2.95
N HIS A 180 -3.06 22.60 -2.11
CA HIS A 180 -2.81 23.42 -0.94
C HIS A 180 -1.95 22.72 0.13
N ILE A 181 -2.14 21.42 0.35
CA ILE A 181 -1.25 20.63 1.21
C ILE A 181 0.17 20.67 0.65
N LEU A 182 0.36 20.43 -0.65
CA LEU A 182 1.67 20.49 -1.31
C LEU A 182 2.37 21.85 -1.14
N GLU A 183 1.61 22.94 -1.06
CA GLU A 183 2.12 24.31 -0.85
C GLU A 183 2.45 24.63 0.62
N THR A 184 2.18 23.72 1.56
CA THR A 184 2.44 23.94 2.99
C THR A 184 3.93 24.18 3.24
N GLU A 185 4.23 25.31 3.89
CA GLU A 185 5.61 25.68 4.24
C GLU A 185 6.25 24.58 5.09
N GLY A 186 7.48 24.20 4.72
CA GLY A 186 8.24 23.17 5.42
C GLY A 186 7.86 21.73 5.05
N LEU A 187 6.76 21.47 4.33
CA LEU A 187 6.30 20.10 4.04
C LEU A 187 7.37 19.22 3.38
N TRP A 188 8.15 19.83 2.48
CA TRP A 188 9.24 19.19 1.72
C TRP A 188 10.61 19.33 2.38
N SER A 189 10.66 19.77 3.64
CA SER A 189 11.92 19.92 4.39
C SER A 189 12.25 18.64 5.17
N PHE A 190 12.34 17.53 4.45
CA PHE A 190 12.73 16.23 5.02
C PHE A 190 13.80 15.55 4.16
N ALA A 191 14.55 14.64 4.78
CA ALA A 191 15.48 13.77 4.08
C ALA A 191 14.79 12.44 3.74
N THR A 192 14.95 11.98 2.49
CA THR A 192 14.52 10.64 2.11
C THR A 192 15.42 9.58 2.76
N CYS A 193 14.85 8.41 3.04
CA CYS A 193 15.53 7.33 3.75
C CYS A 193 15.07 5.96 3.24
N PRO A 194 15.77 4.86 3.59
CA PRO A 194 15.23 3.52 3.39
C PRO A 194 13.87 3.38 4.06
N VAL A 195 12.88 2.97 3.28
CA VAL A 195 11.53 2.63 3.73
C VAL A 195 11.21 1.19 3.32
N HIS A 196 10.41 0.51 4.12
CA HIS A 196 9.87 -0.81 3.80
C HIS A 196 8.92 -0.74 2.60
N GLY A 197 8.12 0.34 2.55
CA GLY A 197 7.21 0.63 1.45
C GLY A 197 5.74 0.66 1.84
N GLY A 198 5.42 0.78 3.13
CA GLY A 198 4.07 0.63 3.69
C GLY A 198 3.84 -0.77 4.24
N PHE A 199 2.98 -0.87 5.25
CA PHE A 199 2.71 -2.13 5.96
C PHE A 199 1.26 -2.56 5.80
N SER A 200 1.07 -3.87 5.68
CA SER A 200 -0.22 -4.56 5.58
C SER A 200 -0.35 -5.66 6.64
N ASP A 201 -1.56 -6.20 6.80
CA ASP A 201 -1.81 -7.32 7.70
C ASP A 201 -0.93 -8.52 7.30
N GLY A 202 -0.13 -9.00 8.26
CA GLY A 202 0.81 -10.11 8.08
C GLY A 202 2.26 -9.73 7.83
N ASP A 203 2.61 -8.45 7.76
CA ASP A 203 4.01 -8.01 7.59
C ASP A 203 4.82 -8.04 8.90
N PHE A 204 4.13 -7.97 10.05
CA PHE A 204 4.74 -8.05 11.37
C PHE A 204 4.42 -9.39 12.03
N ILE A 205 5.47 -10.12 12.44
CA ILE A 205 5.37 -11.36 13.22
C ILE A 205 5.71 -11.06 14.68
N PHE A 206 4.84 -11.47 15.59
CA PHE A 206 4.94 -11.20 17.02
C PHE A 206 5.15 -12.47 17.83
N SER A 207 6.03 -12.38 18.83
CA SER A 207 6.05 -13.26 19.99
C SER A 207 5.78 -12.43 21.24
N GLY A 208 4.61 -12.62 21.86
CA GLY A 208 4.10 -11.73 22.88
C GLY A 208 3.89 -10.31 22.33
N SER A 209 4.61 -9.33 22.89
CA SER A 209 4.63 -7.92 22.45
C SER A 209 5.89 -7.54 21.64
N THR A 210 6.76 -8.51 21.38
CA THR A 210 8.02 -8.30 20.64
C THR A 210 7.82 -8.68 19.18
N ILE A 211 8.26 -7.80 18.28
CA ILE A 211 8.33 -8.12 16.85
C ILE A 211 9.53 -9.03 16.65
N THR A 212 9.30 -10.27 16.23
CA THR A 212 10.37 -11.24 15.95
C THR A 212 10.84 -11.14 14.52
N THR A 213 9.96 -10.81 13.57
CA THR A 213 10.27 -10.74 12.13
C THR A 213 9.43 -9.68 11.44
N ILE A 214 10.03 -8.98 10.47
CA ILE A 214 9.34 -8.16 9.49
C ILE A 214 9.55 -8.76 8.10
N THR A 215 8.48 -8.97 7.36
CA THR A 215 8.47 -9.70 6.08
C THR A 215 8.09 -8.78 4.92
N ASN A 216 8.07 -9.31 3.68
CA ASN A 216 7.49 -8.66 2.50
C ASN A 216 8.16 -7.35 2.05
N TRP A 217 9.50 -7.36 1.99
CA TRP A 217 10.34 -6.21 1.64
C TRP A 217 10.38 -5.85 0.15
N GLN A 218 9.59 -6.49 -0.72
CA GLN A 218 9.68 -6.29 -2.18
C GLN A 218 9.37 -4.88 -2.67
N GLU A 219 8.72 -4.06 -1.84
CA GLU A 219 8.39 -2.66 -2.12
C GLU A 219 9.36 -1.66 -1.47
N MET A 220 10.49 -2.14 -0.92
CA MET A 220 11.48 -1.29 -0.26
C MET A 220 12.14 -0.31 -1.23
N GLN A 221 12.48 0.88 -0.75
CA GLN A 221 13.04 1.94 -1.58
C GLN A 221 13.65 3.06 -0.73
N ILE A 222 14.33 4.01 -1.36
CA ILE A 222 14.71 5.26 -0.70
C ILE A 222 13.64 6.30 -1.04
N ASN A 223 12.84 6.69 -0.06
CA ASN A 223 11.66 7.53 -0.29
C ASN A 223 11.29 8.33 0.98
N ASP A 224 10.13 8.98 0.96
CA ASP A 224 9.54 9.68 2.10
C ASP A 224 9.21 8.71 3.25
N PRO A 225 9.78 8.91 4.46
CA PRO A 225 9.47 8.08 5.64
C PRO A 225 7.99 8.07 5.99
N ALA A 226 7.22 9.08 5.59
CA ALA A 226 5.80 9.15 5.85
C ALA A 226 4.99 8.02 5.17
N ARG A 227 5.53 7.39 4.12
CA ARG A 227 4.90 6.26 3.43
C ARG A 227 4.70 5.06 4.36
N ASP A 228 5.70 4.75 5.17
CA ASP A 228 5.67 3.64 6.14
C ASP A 228 4.74 3.92 7.34
N LEU A 229 4.27 5.15 7.50
CA LEU A 229 3.33 5.55 8.54
C LEU A 229 1.91 5.75 8.02
N ALA A 230 1.66 5.72 6.71
CA ALA A 230 0.34 6.00 6.14
C ALA A 230 -0.76 5.08 6.69
N TRP A 231 -0.47 3.78 6.80
CA TRP A 231 -1.42 2.75 7.26
C TRP A 231 -2.05 3.06 8.63
N ILE A 232 -1.39 3.82 9.51
CA ILE A 232 -1.89 4.12 10.86
C ILE A 232 -3.19 4.94 10.82
N PHE A 233 -3.42 5.74 9.79
CA PHE A 233 -4.67 6.50 9.62
C PHE A 233 -5.83 5.63 9.14
N SER A 234 -5.50 4.53 8.45
CA SER A 234 -6.46 3.56 7.95
C SER A 234 -6.84 2.52 8.99
N LYS A 235 -5.88 2.10 9.83
CA LYS A 235 -6.02 0.94 10.73
C LYS A 235 -6.19 1.33 12.20
N LEU A 236 -5.63 2.44 12.66
CA LEU A 236 -5.58 2.77 14.08
C LEU A 236 -6.49 3.93 14.47
N ASP A 237 -6.99 3.91 15.70
CA ASP A 237 -7.58 5.08 16.36
C ASP A 237 -6.50 6.08 16.82
N GLU A 238 -6.92 7.25 17.31
CA GLU A 238 -5.99 8.31 17.73
C GLU A 238 -5.02 7.87 18.82
N THR A 239 -5.47 7.10 19.81
CA THR A 239 -4.64 6.65 20.94
C THR A 239 -3.53 5.72 20.45
N HIS A 240 -3.88 4.77 19.59
CA HIS A 240 -2.94 3.83 19.01
C HIS A 240 -1.97 4.51 18.03
N ARG A 241 -2.44 5.46 17.21
CA ARG A 241 -1.56 6.31 16.37
C ARG A 241 -0.54 7.06 17.20
N ASN A 242 -0.98 7.67 18.30
CA ASN A 242 -0.09 8.41 19.20
C ASN A 242 0.98 7.49 19.84
N ALA A 243 0.65 6.23 20.14
CA ALA A 243 1.62 5.25 20.63
C ALA A 243 2.71 4.92 19.59
N VAL A 244 2.34 4.72 18.32
CA VAL A 244 3.29 4.51 17.21
C VAL A 244 4.22 5.72 17.08
N ILE A 245 3.65 6.92 16.96
CA ILE A 245 4.42 8.15 16.72
C ILE A 245 5.31 8.52 17.91
N SER A 246 4.84 8.29 19.13
CA SER A 246 5.66 8.53 20.33
C SER A 246 6.87 7.60 20.38
N ALA A 247 6.74 6.34 19.97
CA ALA A 247 7.86 5.41 19.90
C ALA A 247 8.81 5.71 18.74
N TYR A 248 8.26 6.02 17.57
CA TYR A 248 9.01 6.44 16.40
C TYR A 248 9.84 7.70 16.67
N GLY A 249 9.23 8.72 17.27
CA GLY A 249 9.88 9.97 17.64
C GLY A 249 11.05 9.79 18.61
N ARG A 250 10.96 8.83 19.55
CA ARG A 250 12.08 8.50 20.45
C ARG A 250 13.31 7.97 19.70
N ILE A 251 13.11 7.24 18.60
CA ILE A 251 14.22 6.70 17.79
C ILE A 251 14.84 7.76 16.88
N LEU A 252 14.03 8.69 16.34
CA LEU A 252 14.55 9.76 15.48
C LEU A 252 15.16 10.92 16.28
N GLY A 253 14.63 11.23 17.46
CA GLY A 253 15.06 12.35 18.28
C GLY A 253 14.90 13.67 17.52
N ASN A 254 15.98 14.45 17.42
CA ASN A 254 15.98 15.73 16.71
C ASN A 254 15.82 15.64 15.17
N ARG A 255 15.80 14.43 14.62
CA ARG A 255 15.54 14.19 13.19
C ARG A 255 14.07 13.96 12.89
N LEU A 256 13.20 13.96 13.91
CA LEU A 256 11.77 13.84 13.68
C LEU A 256 11.30 15.07 12.91
N ASP A 257 10.60 14.80 11.82
CA ASP A 257 10.00 15.83 11.00
C ASP A 257 8.60 16.17 11.53
N ASP A 258 8.38 17.46 11.77
CA ASP A 258 7.16 18.01 12.38
C ASP A 258 5.91 17.81 11.51
N LEU A 259 6.07 17.67 10.19
CA LEU A 259 4.97 17.54 9.23
C LEU A 259 4.79 16.10 8.72
N ILE A 260 5.46 15.12 9.33
CA ILE A 260 5.40 13.72 8.89
C ILE A 260 3.98 13.16 8.93
N MET A 261 3.17 13.57 9.92
CA MET A 261 1.78 13.13 10.05
C MET A 261 0.89 13.69 8.94
N LEU A 262 1.14 14.93 8.51
CA LEU A 262 0.44 15.53 7.37
C LEU A 262 0.81 14.81 6.08
N ARG A 263 2.10 14.49 5.87
CA ARG A 263 2.54 13.72 4.70
C ARG A 263 2.04 12.28 4.70
N ALA A 264 2.04 11.58 5.84
CA ALA A 264 1.48 10.24 5.95
C ALA A 264 -0.02 10.27 5.64
N ASN A 265 -0.67 11.32 6.13
CA ASN A 265 -1.98 11.84 5.76
C ASN A 265 -2.27 11.83 4.25
N LEU A 266 -1.37 12.49 3.53
CA LEU A 266 -1.43 12.62 2.08
C LEU A 266 -1.20 11.26 1.40
N TRP A 267 -0.21 10.49 1.83
CA TRP A 267 0.12 9.18 1.25
C TRP A 267 -1.04 8.19 1.26
N VAL A 268 -1.86 8.16 2.32
CA VAL A 268 -3.10 7.34 2.33
C VAL A 268 -4.01 7.69 1.15
N GLN A 269 -4.16 8.97 0.86
CA GLN A 269 -5.00 9.42 -0.24
C GLN A 269 -4.33 9.15 -1.60
N MET A 270 -3.01 9.27 -1.68
CA MET A 270 -2.27 8.96 -2.91
C MET A 270 -2.39 7.48 -3.29
N ASP A 271 -2.33 6.59 -2.30
CA ASP A 271 -2.44 5.14 -2.48
C ASP A 271 -3.80 4.73 -3.06
N GLN A 272 -4.90 5.23 -2.48
CA GLN A 272 -6.26 4.99 -2.95
C GLN A 272 -6.51 5.43 -4.39
N VAL A 273 -5.88 6.53 -4.79
CA VAL A 273 -5.99 7.01 -6.18
C VAL A 273 -5.10 6.19 -7.11
N GLY A 274 -3.97 5.68 -6.62
CA GLY A 274 -3.16 4.69 -7.34
C GLY A 274 -3.99 3.45 -7.71
N ASP A 275 -4.72 2.89 -6.75
CA ASP A 275 -5.65 1.77 -6.97
C ASP A 275 -6.74 2.11 -7.99
N PHE A 276 -7.26 3.34 -7.94
CA PHE A 276 -8.24 3.82 -8.92
C PHE A 276 -7.67 3.88 -10.34
N ILE A 277 -6.45 4.40 -10.51
CA ILE A 277 -5.79 4.44 -11.82
C ILE A 277 -5.55 3.02 -12.32
N GLN A 278 -5.15 2.09 -11.45
CA GLN A 278 -5.00 0.70 -11.82
C GLN A 278 -6.34 0.08 -12.26
N ALA A 279 -7.43 0.38 -11.55
CA ALA A 279 -8.77 -0.04 -11.93
C ALA A 279 -9.20 0.54 -13.28
N LEU A 280 -8.87 1.80 -13.58
CA LEU A 280 -9.08 2.40 -14.90
C LEU A 280 -8.32 1.64 -15.99
N ASN A 281 -7.03 1.37 -15.78
CA ASN A 281 -6.20 0.65 -16.75
C ASN A 281 -6.67 -0.79 -16.99
N GLN A 282 -7.32 -1.41 -16.00
CA GLN A 282 -7.86 -2.76 -16.08
C GLN A 282 -9.32 -2.82 -16.57
N GLY A 283 -9.98 -1.67 -16.73
CA GLY A 283 -11.41 -1.60 -17.04
C GLY A 283 -12.31 -2.17 -15.93
N ASP A 284 -11.86 -2.13 -14.66
CA ASP A 284 -12.62 -2.63 -13.53
C ASP A 284 -13.71 -1.63 -13.11
N ASN A 285 -14.85 -1.72 -13.79
CA ASN A 285 -15.99 -0.82 -13.57
C ASN A 285 -16.51 -0.82 -12.13
N ALA A 286 -16.41 -1.95 -11.41
CA ALA A 286 -16.86 -2.03 -10.03
C ALA A 286 -15.98 -1.18 -9.11
N ARG A 287 -14.65 -1.34 -9.22
CA ARG A 287 -13.69 -0.53 -8.45
C ARG A 287 -13.74 0.94 -8.84
N ILE A 288 -13.89 1.26 -10.12
CA ILE A 288 -14.05 2.63 -10.63
C ILE A 288 -15.27 3.31 -9.98
N MET A 289 -16.42 2.64 -9.96
CA MET A 289 -17.65 3.19 -9.37
C MET A 289 -17.53 3.35 -7.84
N GLN A 290 -16.92 2.37 -7.16
CA GLN A 290 -16.69 2.44 -5.72
C GLN A 290 -15.83 3.65 -5.34
N PHE A 291 -14.73 3.87 -6.07
CA PHE A 291 -13.85 5.00 -5.85
C PHE A 291 -14.57 6.34 -6.09
N LYS A 292 -15.28 6.50 -7.21
CA LYS A 292 -16.04 7.72 -7.50
C LYS A 292 -17.04 8.03 -6.39
N ALA A 293 -17.79 7.03 -5.94
CA ALA A 293 -18.75 7.21 -4.84
C ALA A 293 -18.07 7.60 -3.52
N GLN A 294 -16.88 7.10 -3.22
CA GLN A 294 -16.11 7.49 -2.03
C GLN A 294 -15.63 8.94 -2.12
N VAL A 295 -15.10 9.32 -3.28
CA VAL A 295 -14.57 10.65 -3.55
C VAL A 295 -15.67 11.71 -3.57
N ASP A 296 -16.84 11.43 -4.14
CA ASP A 296 -17.99 12.36 -4.13
C ASP A 296 -18.47 12.65 -2.70
N ARG A 297 -18.47 11.63 -1.83
CA ARG A 297 -18.80 11.82 -0.41
C ARG A 297 -17.78 12.71 0.30
N LEU A 298 -16.48 12.48 0.06
CA LEU A 298 -15.42 13.32 0.62
C LEU A 298 -15.51 14.77 0.14
N ALA A 299 -15.75 14.98 -1.16
CA ALA A 299 -15.91 16.31 -1.74
C ALA A 299 -17.07 17.08 -1.10
N HIS A 300 -18.21 16.41 -0.88
CA HIS A 300 -19.35 17.02 -0.19
C HIS A 300 -18.99 17.47 1.25
N GLN A 301 -18.20 16.69 1.97
CA GLN A 301 -17.76 17.03 3.32
C GLN A 301 -16.71 18.14 3.37
N LEU A 302 -15.76 18.16 2.43
CA LEU A 302 -14.82 19.28 2.28
C LEU A 302 -15.57 20.57 1.95
N GLY A 303 -16.53 20.52 1.04
CA GLY A 303 -17.38 21.65 0.67
C GLY A 303 -18.16 22.20 1.87
N THR A 304 -18.77 21.34 2.68
CA THR A 304 -19.52 21.75 3.89
C THR A 304 -18.61 22.28 5.00
N THR A 305 -17.42 21.69 5.20
CA THR A 305 -16.44 22.15 6.19
C THR A 305 -15.84 23.50 5.81
N MET A 306 -15.54 23.72 4.52
CA MET A 306 -15.10 25.02 4.00
C MET A 306 -16.21 26.07 4.09
N HIS A 307 -17.47 25.72 3.82
CA HIS A 307 -18.61 26.63 4.01
C HIS A 307 -18.76 27.04 5.47
N ARG A 308 -18.68 26.07 6.39
CA ARG A 308 -18.77 26.32 7.84
C ARG A 308 -17.65 27.24 8.34
N ARG A 309 -16.40 27.08 7.85
CA ARG A 309 -15.31 28.02 8.16
C ARG A 309 -15.54 29.41 7.59
N ARG A 310 -16.15 29.54 6.40
CA ARG A 310 -16.49 30.87 5.84
C ARG A 310 -17.53 31.59 6.70
N ASP A 311 -18.47 30.87 7.30
CA ASP A 311 -19.43 31.45 8.24
C ASP A 311 -18.77 31.80 9.59
N ASP A 312 -17.85 30.97 10.10
CA ASP A 312 -17.14 31.16 11.38
C ASP A 312 -16.07 32.28 11.35
N VAL A 313 -15.57 32.64 10.15
CA VAL A 313 -14.65 33.78 9.96
C VAL A 313 -15.34 35.14 10.19
N SER A 314 -16.66 35.14 10.44
CA SER A 314 -17.37 36.31 10.98
C SER A 314 -17.18 36.51 12.50
N GLU A 315 -16.61 35.55 13.23
CA GLU A 315 -16.26 35.70 14.66
C GLU A 315 -14.83 35.17 14.98
N GLY A 316 -13.82 36.02 14.76
CA GLY A 316 -12.66 36.21 15.65
C GLY A 316 -11.80 35.03 16.18
N GLY A 317 -11.76 33.86 15.54
CA GLY A 317 -10.98 32.70 16.02
C GLY A 317 -9.64 32.47 15.28
N THR A 318 -8.52 32.38 16.02
CA THR A 318 -7.19 31.99 15.50
C THR A 318 -7.24 30.61 14.82
N GLY A 319 -6.90 30.56 13.53
CA GLY A 319 -7.02 29.36 12.70
C GLY A 319 -6.17 28.19 13.17
N LYS A 320 -6.80 27.09 13.55
CA LYS A 320 -6.16 25.76 13.60
C LYS A 320 -5.69 25.36 12.19
N PRO A 321 -4.50 24.74 12.05
CA PRO A 321 -4.04 24.23 10.77
C PRO A 321 -5.06 23.26 10.16
N PRO A 322 -5.09 23.11 8.83
CA PRO A 322 -6.10 22.28 8.16
C PRO A 322 -6.02 20.83 8.66
N SER A 323 -7.09 20.37 9.30
CA SER A 323 -7.29 18.94 9.57
C SER A 323 -7.48 18.25 8.22
N THR A 324 -6.51 17.44 7.79
CA THR A 324 -6.64 16.64 6.57
C THR A 324 -7.45 15.40 6.91
N VAL A 325 -8.76 15.50 6.84
CA VAL A 325 -9.67 14.37 7.00
C VAL A 325 -9.42 13.37 5.86
N THR A 326 -9.10 12.10 6.16
CA THR A 326 -8.97 11.07 5.11
C THR A 326 -10.30 10.38 4.84
N VAL A 327 -10.43 9.85 3.63
CA VAL A 327 -11.54 8.97 3.22
C VAL A 327 -11.77 7.84 4.23
N ASN A 328 -10.70 7.27 4.80
CA ASN A 328 -10.82 6.12 5.70
C ASN A 328 -11.24 6.52 7.12
N THR A 329 -10.80 7.69 7.61
CA THR A 329 -11.32 8.25 8.87
C THR A 329 -12.82 8.49 8.77
N LEU A 330 -13.31 8.93 7.60
CA LEU A 330 -14.73 9.19 7.35
C LEU A 330 -15.57 7.92 7.24
N LEU A 331 -15.07 6.89 6.55
CA LEU A 331 -15.76 5.60 6.47
C LEU A 331 -15.95 4.98 7.85
N ARG A 332 -14.94 5.11 8.73
CA ARG A 332 -15.02 4.66 10.13
C ARG A 332 -15.96 5.52 10.98
N GLU A 333 -15.91 6.84 10.85
CA GLU A 333 -16.85 7.73 11.55
C GLU A 333 -18.30 7.45 11.17
N ASP A 334 -18.60 7.22 9.88
CA ASP A 334 -19.94 6.85 9.43
C ASP A 334 -20.38 5.45 9.88
N GLN A 335 -19.45 4.51 10.00
CA GLN A 335 -19.71 3.18 10.56
C GLN A 335 -20.01 3.30 12.06
N GLN A 336 -19.19 4.03 12.81
CA GLN A 336 -19.39 4.30 14.23
C GLN A 336 -20.69 5.06 14.51
N ARG A 337 -21.08 6.03 13.65
CA ARG A 337 -22.37 6.73 13.74
C ARG A 337 -23.57 5.84 13.43
N ARG A 338 -23.39 4.82 12.59
CA ARG A 338 -24.43 3.80 12.30
C ARG A 338 -24.55 2.76 13.42
N ASP A 339 -23.45 2.45 14.08
CA ASP A 339 -23.38 1.47 15.17
C ASP A 339 -23.69 2.06 16.56
N THR A 340 -23.79 3.39 16.69
CA THR A 340 -24.25 4.05 17.92
C THR A 340 -25.77 4.25 17.89
N PRO A 341 -26.54 3.64 18.81
CA PRO A 341 -27.95 3.96 18.98
C PRO A 341 -28.08 5.43 19.41
N SER A 342 -28.87 6.21 18.67
CA SER A 342 -29.13 7.62 18.98
C SER A 342 -29.65 7.79 20.41
N SER A 343 -28.84 8.36 21.31
CA SER A 343 -29.21 8.59 22.72
C SER A 343 -30.16 9.79 22.92
N THR A 344 -31.00 10.08 21.93
CA THR A 344 -31.99 11.18 22.01
C THR A 344 -33.34 10.73 22.58
N ALA A 345 -33.50 9.44 22.95
CA ALA A 345 -34.73 8.93 23.54
C ALA A 345 -34.70 8.74 25.08
N ALA A 346 -33.55 8.90 25.75
CA ALA A 346 -33.42 8.64 27.19
C ALA A 346 -33.47 9.90 28.09
N ALA A 347 -33.73 11.07 27.52
CA ALA A 347 -33.80 12.35 28.25
C ALA A 347 -35.24 12.87 28.34
N ALA A 348 -36.19 12.01 28.71
CA ALA A 348 -37.58 12.43 28.92
C ALA A 348 -38.27 11.62 30.03
N VAL A 349 -37.65 11.50 31.21
CA VAL A 349 -38.38 11.36 32.47
C VAL A 349 -37.62 12.11 33.55
N ARG A 350 -38.16 13.24 34.02
CA ARG A 350 -37.82 13.86 35.31
C ARG A 350 -39.08 13.91 36.18
N PHE A 351 -38.84 14.00 37.49
CA PHE A 351 -39.72 13.95 38.67
C PHE A 351 -39.69 12.57 39.37
N ASP A 352 -39.40 12.43 40.67
CA ASP A 352 -39.35 13.41 41.75
C ASP A 352 -38.54 12.90 42.97
N SER A 353 -37.89 13.85 43.65
CA SER A 353 -37.73 14.04 45.10
C SER A 353 -37.10 13.05 46.12
N PHE A 354 -36.42 13.72 47.07
CA PHE A 354 -36.14 13.44 48.50
C PHE A 354 -34.99 12.51 48.96
N ASP A 355 -33.98 13.21 49.52
CA ASP A 355 -33.51 13.17 50.93
C ASP A 355 -32.46 12.17 51.45
N GLN A 356 -31.41 12.81 51.97
CA GLN A 356 -30.57 12.55 53.15
C GLN A 356 -30.30 11.14 53.71
N THR A 357 -28.98 10.91 53.87
CA THR A 357 -28.31 10.26 55.04
C THR A 357 -28.59 8.75 55.24
N ALA A 358 -27.72 7.87 55.72
CA ALA A 358 -26.47 7.97 56.44
C ALA A 358 -25.66 6.67 56.21
N ASP A 359 -24.34 6.77 56.33
CA ASP A 359 -23.48 5.97 57.22
C ASP A 359 -23.92 4.52 57.57
N ARG A 360 -23.11 3.52 57.17
CA ARG A 360 -22.54 2.54 58.11
C ARG A 360 -21.62 1.49 57.48
N ASP A 361 -20.41 1.49 58.03
CA ASP A 361 -19.46 0.41 58.35
C ASP A 361 -20.04 -1.01 58.55
N THR A 362 -19.30 -2.06 58.14
CA THR A 362 -18.81 -3.18 58.99
C THR A 362 -18.31 -4.41 58.19
N THR A 363 -17.01 -4.74 58.39
CA THR A 363 -16.40 -6.07 58.65
C THR A 363 -17.03 -7.37 58.09
N ASN A 364 -16.24 -8.23 57.42
CA ASN A 364 -15.46 -9.31 58.07
C ASN A 364 -14.71 -10.24 57.07
N GLU A 365 -13.39 -10.35 57.27
CA GLU A 365 -12.52 -11.53 57.39
C GLU A 365 -12.85 -12.89 56.72
N HIS A 366 -11.90 -13.49 55.98
CA HIS A 366 -10.96 -14.53 56.50
C HIS A 366 -10.06 -15.18 55.41
N ALA A 367 -8.76 -15.16 55.71
CA ALA A 367 -7.79 -16.28 55.71
C ALA A 367 -7.11 -16.85 54.43
N VAL A 368 -5.83 -16.45 54.30
CA VAL A 368 -4.58 -17.24 54.13
C VAL A 368 -4.52 -18.54 53.31
N HIS A 369 -3.57 -18.59 52.37
CA HIS A 369 -2.42 -19.52 52.44
C HIS A 369 -1.25 -19.05 51.58
N ALA A 370 -0.07 -18.91 52.21
CA ALA A 370 1.23 -18.76 51.56
C ALA A 370 1.97 -20.10 51.64
N VAL A 371 2.68 -20.48 50.58
CA VAL A 371 3.83 -21.40 50.63
C VAL A 371 4.92 -20.89 49.69
N THR A 372 6.11 -20.86 50.26
CA THR A 372 7.43 -20.51 49.74
C THR A 372 7.95 -21.52 48.72
N ASP A 373 8.76 -21.09 47.75
CA ASP A 373 10.14 -21.60 47.67
C ASP A 373 11.05 -20.81 46.73
N ASP A 374 12.27 -20.66 47.24
CA ASP A 374 13.49 -20.09 46.71
C ASP A 374 14.21 -21.12 45.82
N ARG A 375 14.86 -20.67 44.73
CA ARG A 375 16.18 -21.18 44.32
C ARG A 375 16.81 -20.38 43.18
N THR A 376 17.83 -19.65 43.57
CA THR A 376 18.98 -19.18 42.78
C THR A 376 19.73 -20.33 42.09
N ASN A 377 20.11 -20.20 40.81
CA ASN A 377 21.45 -20.59 40.35
C ASN A 377 21.79 -20.08 38.93
N SER A 378 22.84 -19.27 38.91
CA SER A 378 23.72 -18.89 37.79
C SER A 378 24.42 -20.07 37.12
N HIS A 379 24.79 -19.96 35.84
CA HIS A 379 26.16 -20.19 35.32
C HIS A 379 26.28 -19.87 33.81
N SER A 380 27.41 -19.24 33.48
CA SER A 380 27.93 -18.90 32.15
C SER A 380 28.62 -20.08 31.45
N ILE A 381 28.66 -20.09 30.11
CA ILE A 381 29.69 -20.80 29.33
C ILE A 381 30.11 -19.96 28.11
N ASP A 382 31.44 -19.81 28.00
CA ASP A 382 32.21 -19.22 26.91
C ASP A 382 32.45 -20.20 25.74
N ALA A 383 32.36 -19.66 24.52
CA ALA A 383 33.34 -19.69 23.42
C ALA A 383 33.65 -20.95 22.56
N ILE A 384 33.91 -20.61 21.28
CA ILE A 384 34.81 -21.20 20.25
C ILE A 384 34.22 -22.20 19.24
N GLY A 385 34.41 -21.87 17.95
CA GLY A 385 34.36 -22.82 16.83
C GLY A 385 34.41 -22.17 15.44
N VAL A 386 35.61 -21.79 15.00
CA VAL A 386 35.95 -21.40 13.63
C VAL A 386 35.87 -22.60 12.68
N ILE A 387 35.23 -22.48 11.51
CA ILE A 387 35.56 -23.25 10.30
C ILE A 387 35.43 -22.32 9.08
N ASP A 388 36.44 -22.40 8.23
CA ASP A 388 36.70 -21.63 7.00
C ASP A 388 36.47 -22.53 5.76
N ALA A 389 36.51 -21.91 4.57
CA ALA A 389 36.45 -22.46 3.19
C ALA A 389 35.05 -22.53 2.55
N ASP A 390 34.71 -21.63 1.63
CA ASP A 390 35.15 -21.50 0.22
C ASP A 390 34.40 -22.48 -0.70
N ASP A 391 33.41 -21.97 -1.45
CA ASP A 391 33.20 -22.43 -2.82
C ASP A 391 32.60 -21.31 -3.68
N THR A 392 33.30 -21.05 -4.78
CA THR A 392 33.06 -19.99 -5.74
C THR A 392 32.45 -20.61 -6.98
N ALA A 393 31.15 -20.41 -7.21
CA ALA A 393 30.53 -20.71 -8.50
C ALA A 393 29.54 -19.60 -8.88
N SER A 394 30.07 -18.62 -9.62
CA SER A 394 29.31 -17.55 -10.25
C SER A 394 28.49 -18.11 -11.41
N HIS A 395 27.17 -18.15 -11.27
CA HIS A 395 26.25 -18.27 -12.41
C HIS A 395 25.48 -16.96 -12.58
N GLN A 396 25.83 -16.27 -13.67
CA GLN A 396 25.14 -15.08 -14.18
C GLN A 396 23.70 -15.46 -14.58
N TYR A 397 22.73 -14.93 -13.85
CA TYR A 397 21.35 -14.84 -14.32
C TYR A 397 20.99 -13.37 -14.47
N ALA A 398 20.89 -12.93 -15.72
CA ALA A 398 20.22 -11.70 -16.09
C ALA A 398 18.73 -11.86 -15.80
N ALA A 399 18.24 -11.22 -14.72
CA ALA A 399 16.84 -11.23 -14.36
C ALA A 399 16.26 -9.81 -14.54
N SER A 400 15.35 -9.74 -15.51
CA SER A 400 14.50 -8.61 -15.85
C SER A 400 13.68 -8.11 -14.66
N ALA A 401 13.69 -6.80 -14.46
CA ALA A 401 12.94 -6.09 -13.44
C ALA A 401 11.44 -6.00 -13.79
N ALA A 402 10.59 -6.26 -12.79
CA ALA A 402 9.47 -5.40 -12.39
C ALA A 402 8.85 -5.98 -11.10
N SER A 403 9.15 -5.39 -9.95
CA SER A 403 8.31 -5.45 -8.74
C SER A 403 7.09 -4.54 -8.94
N SER A 404 6.20 -4.38 -7.96
CA SER A 404 5.03 -3.51 -8.12
C SER A 404 5.52 -2.12 -8.56
N GLU A 405 4.99 -1.64 -9.68
CA GLU A 405 5.45 -0.37 -10.23
C GLU A 405 5.00 0.73 -9.28
N THR A 406 5.92 1.18 -8.42
CA THR A 406 5.91 2.59 -8.01
C THR A 406 5.74 3.39 -9.30
N MET A 407 4.67 4.17 -9.37
CA MET A 407 4.23 4.89 -10.57
C MET A 407 5.33 5.85 -11.07
N VAL A 408 6.33 5.37 -11.80
CA VAL A 408 7.35 6.21 -12.43
C VAL A 408 6.72 6.82 -13.67
N ILE A 409 6.11 8.00 -13.51
CA ILE A 409 5.51 8.71 -14.63
C ILE A 409 6.61 9.44 -15.39
N GLY A 410 7.04 8.88 -16.52
CA GLY A 410 7.99 9.50 -17.44
C GLY A 410 7.48 10.86 -17.92
N ILE A 411 8.35 11.87 -17.92
CA ILE A 411 8.13 13.17 -18.55
C ILE A 411 8.81 13.08 -19.92
N ASP A 412 8.05 13.30 -21.00
CA ASP A 412 8.59 13.56 -22.33
C ASP A 412 8.53 15.08 -22.54
N GLU A 413 9.62 15.78 -22.27
CA GLU A 413 9.76 17.21 -22.54
C GLU A 413 10.16 17.38 -24.01
N ARG A 414 9.17 17.56 -24.90
CA ARG A 414 9.42 18.19 -26.19
C ARG A 414 9.26 19.70 -26.03
N THR A 415 10.37 20.37 -25.79
CA THR A 415 10.49 21.81 -26.00
C THR A 415 10.63 22.08 -27.49
N ASP A 416 9.55 22.51 -28.13
CA ASP A 416 9.61 23.21 -29.42
C ASP A 416 10.36 24.53 -29.20
N THR A 417 11.56 24.63 -29.77
CA THR A 417 12.20 25.92 -30.02
C THR A 417 12.64 25.97 -31.47
N ASP A 418 11.85 26.69 -32.25
CA ASP A 418 12.06 27.01 -33.65
C ASP A 418 12.92 28.29 -33.71
N VAL A 419 14.19 28.20 -34.10
CA VAL A 419 14.96 29.35 -34.61
C VAL A 419 15.96 28.87 -35.68
N THR A 420 15.73 29.40 -36.87
CA THR A 420 16.53 29.42 -38.10
C THR A 420 18.00 29.83 -37.92
N GLY A 421 18.91 29.20 -38.67
CA GLY A 421 20.26 29.74 -38.89
C GLY A 421 21.19 28.79 -39.65
N GLU A 422 21.58 29.19 -40.85
CA GLU A 422 22.30 28.42 -41.88
C GLU A 422 23.76 28.03 -41.57
N ALA A 423 24.20 27.05 -42.37
CA ALA A 423 25.50 26.94 -43.05
C ALA A 423 26.59 26.02 -42.46
N ALA A 424 26.79 24.91 -43.19
CA ALA A 424 28.04 24.58 -43.92
C ALA A 424 28.72 23.22 -43.63
N VAL A 425 28.45 22.27 -44.54
CA VAL A 425 29.39 21.46 -45.35
C VAL A 425 30.59 20.77 -44.67
N SER A 426 30.60 19.42 -44.63
CA SER A 426 31.52 18.63 -45.46
C SER A 426 31.20 17.13 -45.52
N LEU A 427 31.57 16.56 -46.65
CA LEU A 427 31.09 15.34 -47.31
C LEU A 427 31.98 14.10 -47.06
N THR A 428 31.39 12.94 -47.44
CA THR A 428 31.98 11.72 -48.08
C THR A 428 32.00 10.45 -47.22
N SER A 429 31.71 9.24 -47.71
CA SER A 429 30.82 8.69 -48.74
C SER A 429 30.93 7.16 -48.64
N THR A 430 29.80 6.49 -48.87
CA THR A 430 29.44 5.05 -48.85
C THR A 430 30.04 4.24 -50.04
N PRO A 431 29.69 2.95 -50.38
CA PRO A 431 28.59 2.06 -49.93
C PRO A 431 28.85 0.51 -49.91
N SER A 432 27.76 -0.26 -49.64
CA SER A 432 27.38 -1.60 -50.19
C SER A 432 27.74 -2.88 -49.39
N THR A 433 26.88 -3.89 -49.12
CA THR A 433 25.45 -4.20 -49.42
C THR A 433 24.96 -5.38 -48.51
N ASP A 434 23.69 -5.28 -48.07
CA ASP A 434 22.67 -6.28 -47.64
C ASP A 434 23.00 -7.64 -46.97
N THR A 435 22.34 -7.90 -45.84
CA THR A 435 21.15 -8.81 -45.76
C THR A 435 20.36 -8.54 -44.46
N GLN A 436 19.04 -8.43 -44.60
CA GLN A 436 18.04 -8.10 -43.58
C GLN A 436 17.87 -9.19 -42.50
N ALA A 437 17.80 -8.78 -41.23
CA ALA A 437 16.99 -9.42 -40.19
C ALA A 437 16.60 -8.33 -39.16
N ALA A 438 15.33 -7.93 -39.18
CA ALA A 438 14.80 -6.88 -38.31
C ALA A 438 14.88 -7.30 -36.83
N GLN A 439 15.71 -6.59 -36.06
CA GLN A 439 15.69 -6.61 -34.59
C GLN A 439 15.01 -5.34 -34.08
N SER A 440 13.70 -5.44 -33.86
CA SER A 440 12.92 -4.43 -33.15
C SER A 440 13.16 -4.63 -31.65
N GLY A 441 14.00 -3.80 -31.04
CA GLY A 441 14.18 -3.73 -29.59
C GLY A 441 12.95 -3.13 -28.88
N PRO A 442 12.81 -3.31 -27.55
CA PRO A 442 11.61 -2.92 -26.81
C PRO A 442 11.63 -1.42 -26.49
N ALA A 443 11.37 -0.58 -27.49
CA ALA A 443 11.21 0.86 -27.31
C ALA A 443 9.76 1.34 -27.51
N ASP A 444 8.86 0.50 -28.01
CA ASP A 444 7.52 0.92 -28.46
C ASP A 444 6.36 0.72 -27.46
N ALA A 445 6.63 0.25 -26.24
CA ALA A 445 5.56 0.06 -25.24
C ALA A 445 5.15 1.35 -24.50
N LYS A 446 5.82 2.50 -24.75
CA LYS A 446 5.61 3.75 -24.00
C LYS A 446 4.79 4.83 -24.73
N THR A 447 4.25 4.55 -25.92
CA THR A 447 3.50 5.55 -26.71
C THR A 447 2.11 5.07 -27.13
N MET A 448 1.53 4.07 -26.44
CA MET A 448 0.15 3.63 -26.70
C MET A 448 -0.91 4.21 -25.74
N LEU A 449 -0.52 4.99 -24.73
CA LEU A 449 -1.47 5.55 -23.75
C LEU A 449 -2.34 6.67 -24.34
N ILE A 450 -1.79 7.47 -25.26
CA ILE A 450 -2.43 8.68 -25.81
C ILE A 450 -3.55 8.32 -26.82
N PRO A 451 -3.34 7.39 -27.79
CA PRO A 451 -4.39 7.09 -28.77
C PRO A 451 -5.58 6.30 -28.19
N LEU A 452 -5.37 5.53 -27.11
CA LEU A 452 -6.42 4.70 -26.52
C LEU A 452 -7.40 5.52 -25.67
N LEU A 453 -6.89 6.46 -24.87
CA LEU A 453 -7.70 7.42 -24.10
C LEU A 453 -8.55 8.30 -25.03
N GLU A 454 -7.98 8.80 -26.13
CA GLU A 454 -8.73 9.59 -27.12
C GLU A 454 -9.81 8.77 -27.85
N ARG A 455 -9.60 7.46 -28.02
CA ARG A 455 -10.57 6.55 -28.65
C ARG A 455 -11.77 6.30 -27.73
N GLU A 456 -11.52 6.08 -26.44
CA GLU A 456 -12.59 5.86 -25.47
C GLU A 456 -13.36 7.15 -25.14
N GLU A 457 -12.69 8.29 -25.09
CA GLU A 457 -13.34 9.59 -24.89
C GLU A 457 -14.27 9.96 -26.06
N ARG A 458 -13.89 9.57 -27.30
CA ARG A 458 -14.75 9.73 -28.49
C ARG A 458 -15.95 8.78 -28.44
N ALA A 459 -15.74 7.52 -28.08
CA ALA A 459 -16.82 6.54 -27.93
C ALA A 459 -17.86 6.96 -26.87
N MET A 460 -17.43 7.53 -25.75
CA MET A 460 -18.33 8.00 -24.70
C MET A 460 -19.05 9.32 -25.07
N ARG A 461 -18.38 10.21 -25.81
CA ARG A 461 -19.01 11.44 -26.31
C ARG A 461 -20.11 11.12 -27.33
N ASP A 462 -19.89 10.14 -28.21
CA ASP A 462 -20.88 9.65 -29.18
C ASP A 462 -22.07 8.96 -28.49
N ALA A 463 -21.81 8.14 -27.46
CA ALA A 463 -22.86 7.51 -26.66
C ALA A 463 -23.76 8.53 -25.93
N ARG A 464 -23.17 9.63 -25.44
CA ARG A 464 -23.90 10.70 -24.76
C ARG A 464 -24.69 11.58 -25.73
N ALA A 465 -24.19 11.79 -26.94
CA ALA A 465 -24.92 12.49 -28.00
C ALA A 465 -26.13 11.68 -28.52
N GLY A 466 -26.01 10.36 -28.62
CA GLY A 466 -27.10 9.46 -29.02
C GLY A 466 -28.29 9.47 -28.05
N LEU A 467 -28.03 9.65 -26.74
CA LEU A 467 -29.08 9.70 -25.71
C LEU A 467 -29.87 11.02 -25.73
N ASN A 468 -29.26 12.14 -26.11
CA ASN A 468 -29.95 13.44 -26.22
C ASN A 468 -30.73 13.63 -27.51
N GLY A 469 -30.52 12.79 -28.53
CA GLY A 469 -31.22 12.86 -29.83
C GLY A 469 -32.61 12.21 -29.86
N THR A 470 -33.04 11.56 -28.78
CA THR A 470 -34.29 10.77 -28.75
C THR A 470 -35.37 11.45 -27.92
N HIS A 471 -35.82 12.63 -28.36
CA HIS A 471 -37.12 13.16 -27.92
C HIS A 471 -38.21 12.71 -28.91
N PRO A 472 -39.30 12.07 -28.46
CA PRO A 472 -40.38 11.65 -29.35
C PRO A 472 -41.21 12.86 -29.79
N HIS A 473 -41.25 13.12 -31.10
CA HIS A 473 -42.22 14.03 -31.68
C HIS A 473 -43.63 13.45 -31.52
N THR A 474 -44.44 14.07 -30.67
CA THR A 474 -45.89 13.88 -30.65
C THR A 474 -46.49 14.63 -31.83
N SER A 475 -46.81 13.91 -32.92
CA SER A 475 -47.64 14.44 -34.01
C SER A 475 -49.08 13.99 -33.80
N SER A 476 -49.94 14.96 -33.48
CA SER A 476 -51.40 14.84 -33.56
C SER A 476 -51.81 14.66 -35.03
N SER A 477 -52.50 13.58 -35.36
CA SER A 477 -53.13 13.38 -36.67
C SER A 477 -54.65 13.58 -36.56
N GLU A 478 -55.13 14.68 -37.13
CA GLU A 478 -56.52 14.89 -37.52
C GLU A 478 -56.77 14.28 -38.92
N ILE A 479 -57.74 13.35 -38.96
CA ILE A 479 -58.82 13.15 -39.95
C ILE A 479 -58.51 13.34 -41.46
N ALA A 480 -58.65 12.26 -42.24
CA ALA A 480 -59.32 12.30 -43.54
C ALA A 480 -59.88 10.91 -43.92
N ALA A 481 -61.20 10.86 -44.12
CA ALA A 481 -61.95 9.72 -44.61
C ALA A 481 -61.82 9.59 -46.15
N THR A 482 -61.83 8.35 -46.65
CA THR A 482 -61.97 8.03 -48.09
C THR A 482 -63.14 7.06 -48.28
N PRO A 483 -64.09 7.32 -49.21
CA PRO A 483 -65.15 6.39 -49.56
C PRO A 483 -64.80 5.53 -50.80
N ASP A 484 -65.37 4.32 -50.79
CA ASP A 484 -65.85 3.42 -51.88
C ASP A 484 -65.20 3.48 -53.29
N ASP A 485 -64.78 2.33 -53.84
CA ASP A 485 -65.68 1.44 -54.60
C ASP A 485 -64.95 0.18 -55.17
N VAL A 486 -65.80 -0.82 -55.40
CA VAL A 486 -65.76 -2.20 -55.90
C VAL A 486 -64.84 -2.59 -57.07
N THR A 487 -64.34 -3.83 -57.07
CA THR A 487 -64.48 -4.78 -58.21
C THR A 487 -64.26 -6.25 -57.80
N GLN A 488 -65.13 -7.09 -58.37
CA GLN A 488 -65.35 -8.53 -58.14
C GLN A 488 -64.33 -9.43 -58.84
N SER A 489 -63.98 -10.56 -58.24
CA SER A 489 -64.28 -11.93 -58.71
C SER A 489 -63.82 -12.97 -57.69
#